data_AF-A0A0K9YWB8-F1
#
_entry.id   AF-A0A0K9YWB8-F1
#
_cell.length_a   1.000
_cell.length_b   1.000
_cell.length_c   1.000
_cell.angle_alpha   90.00
_cell.angle_beta   90.00
_cell.angle_gamma   90.00
#
_symmetry.space_group_name_H-M   'P 1'
#
loop_
_entity.id
_entity.type
_entity.pdbx_description
1 polymer ?
#
loop_
_entity_poly.entity_id
_entity_poly.type
_entity_poly.pdbx_seq_one_letter_code
_entity_poly.pdbx_strand_id
1 'polypeptide(L)' 'MNWLKYLQQHVGDDDDIEEVEVKVEYEDGTKKKWIFTDSQDPVYEDDEDEEDEGDDAEGDDSEDDSDED' A
#
# COMPACT_ATOMS: atom_id res chain seq x y z
N MET A 1 5.50 -7.85 -18.01
CA MET A 1 5.88 -7.46 -16.64
C MET A 1 7.17 -8.19 -16.21
N ASN A 2 8.36 -7.74 -16.62
CA ASN A 2 9.62 -8.43 -16.27
C ASN A 2 10.14 -8.09 -14.88
N TRP A 3 9.66 -7.01 -14.26
CA TRP A 3 10.10 -6.54 -12.95
C TRP A 3 9.57 -7.40 -11.78
N LEU A 4 8.38 -7.98 -11.91
CA LEU A 4 7.83 -8.92 -10.91
C LEU A 4 8.72 -10.16 -10.73
N LYS A 5 9.26 -10.69 -11.83
CA LYS A 5 10.21 -11.81 -11.78
C LYS A 5 11.53 -11.45 -11.11
N TYR A 6 11.96 -10.20 -11.26
CA TYR A 6 13.19 -9.70 -10.63
C TYR A 6 13.01 -9.62 -9.10
N LEU A 7 11.85 -9.15 -8.63
CA LEU A 7 11.53 -9.10 -7.20
C LEU A 7 11.42 -10.49 -6.58
N GLN A 8 10.71 -11.41 -7.22
CA GLN A 8 10.60 -12.79 -6.74
C GLN A 8 11.97 -13.47 -6.61
N GLN A 9 12.86 -13.25 -7.59
CA GLN A 9 14.21 -13.79 -7.52
C GLN A 9 15.02 -13.17 -6.39
N HIS A 10 14.87 -11.86 -6.12
CA HIS A 10 15.64 -11.18 -5.09
C HIS A 10 15.20 -11.59 -3.68
N VAL A 11 13.90 -11.71 -3.43
CA VAL A 11 13.37 -12.20 -2.13
C VAL A 11 13.81 -13.63 -1.84
N GLY A 12 13.93 -14.47 -2.87
CA GLY A 12 14.43 -15.85 -2.69
C GLY A 12 15.94 -15.99 -2.54
N ASP A 13 16.75 -14.96 -2.87
CA ASP A 13 18.22 -15.00 -2.79
C ASP A 13 18.75 -14.36 -1.49
N ASP A 14 17.97 -13.46 -0.86
CA ASP A 14 18.32 -12.78 0.38
C ASP A 14 17.59 -13.43 1.58
N ASP A 15 18.30 -14.30 2.32
CA ASP A 15 17.80 -14.92 3.58
C ASP A 15 17.42 -13.89 4.67
N ASP A 16 17.82 -12.62 4.52
CA ASP A 16 17.49 -11.52 5.44
C ASP A 16 16.16 -10.82 5.11
N ILE A 17 15.55 -11.11 3.95
CA ILE A 17 14.29 -10.48 3.50
C ILE A 17 13.17 -11.52 3.53
N GLU A 18 12.29 -11.41 4.54
CA GLU A 18 11.16 -12.33 4.71
C GLU A 18 10.01 -12.05 3.71
N GLU A 19 9.73 -10.77 3.43
CA GLU A 19 8.61 -10.36 2.58
C GLU A 19 8.87 -9.02 1.87
N VAL A 20 8.38 -8.88 0.64
CA VAL A 20 8.31 -7.60 -0.08
C VAL A 20 6.88 -7.33 -0.52
N GLU A 21 6.35 -6.18 -0.08
CA GLU A 21 5.05 -5.65 -0.51
C GLU A 21 5.25 -4.57 -1.60
N VAL A 22 4.50 -4.68 -2.70
CA VAL A 22 4.47 -3.67 -3.76
C VAL A 22 3.05 -3.21 -4.04
N LYS A 23 2.80 -1.92 -3.81
CA LYS A 23 1.55 -1.23 -4.15
C LYS A 23 1.72 -0.45 -5.45
N VAL A 24 0.86 -0.70 -6.42
CA VAL A 24 0.84 -0.05 -7.74
C VAL A 24 -0.49 0.66 -7.93
N GLU A 25 -0.44 1.98 -8.09
CA GLU A 25 -1.58 2.78 -8.51
C GLU A 25 -1.52 3.00 -10.03
N TYR A 26 -2.61 2.70 -10.72
CA TYR A 26 -2.76 2.87 -12.16
C TYR A 26 -3.42 4.22 -12.45
N GLU A 27 -3.21 4.74 -13.67
CA GLU A 27 -3.80 6.02 -14.10
C GLU A 27 -5.34 6.05 -14.05
N ASP A 28 -5.97 4.88 -14.09
CA ASP A 28 -7.43 4.71 -13.95
C ASP A 28 -7.91 4.76 -12.48
N GLY A 29 -7.00 4.95 -11.53
CA GLY A 29 -7.29 4.94 -10.09
C GLY A 29 -7.30 3.54 -9.47
N THR A 30 -7.14 2.48 -10.27
CA THR A 30 -7.00 1.10 -9.75
C THR A 30 -5.75 1.00 -8.89
N LYS A 31 -5.88 0.43 -7.70
CA LYS A 31 -4.75 0.08 -6.83
C LYS A 31 -4.59 -1.43 -6.81
N LYS A 32 -3.36 -1.90 -6.94
CA LYS A 32 -3.03 -3.33 -6.92
C LYS A 32 -1.89 -3.57 -5.95
N LYS A 33 -2.00 -4.63 -5.16
CA LYS A 33 -1.00 -5.01 -4.18
C LYS A 33 -0.42 -6.39 -4.53
N TRP A 34 0.90 -6.48 -4.51
CA TRP A 34 1.65 -7.71 -4.75
C TRP A 34 2.51 -8.02 -3.54
N ILE A 35 2.37 -9.22 -3.01
CA ILE A 35 3.16 -9.70 -1.87
C ILE A 35 4.09 -10.81 -2.36
N PHE A 36 5.39 -10.64 -2.14
CA PHE A 36 6.43 -11.61 -2.51
C PHE A 36 7.05 -12.20 -1.25
N THR A 37 7.13 -13.52 -1.17
CA THR A 37 7.80 -14.26 -0.09
C THR A 37 8.79 -15.27 -0.70
N ASP A 38 9.74 -15.76 0.11
CA ASP A 38 10.82 -16.66 -0.32
C ASP A 38 10.29 -18.03 -0.78
N SER A 39 9.21 -18.49 -0.15
CA SER A 39 8.74 -19.87 -0.25
C SER A 39 7.38 -20.04 -0.95
N GLN A 40 6.77 -18.95 -1.43
CA GLN A 40 5.45 -19.00 -2.08
C GLN A 40 5.42 -18.20 -3.39
N ASP A 41 4.50 -18.56 -4.28
CA ASP A 41 4.20 -17.73 -5.45
C ASP A 41 3.64 -16.37 -4.99
N PRO A 42 3.98 -15.27 -5.69
CA PRO A 42 3.54 -13.95 -5.30
C PRO A 42 2.01 -13.87 -5.26
N VAL A 43 1.50 -13.39 -4.12
CA VAL A 43 0.07 -13.22 -3.91
C VAL A 43 -0.37 -11.89 -4.48
N TYR A 44 -1.45 -11.94 -5.24
CA TYR A 44 -2.09 -10.79 -5.82
C TYR A 44 -3.33 -10.45 -5.00
N GLU A 45 -3.32 -9.27 -4.38
CA GLU A 45 -4.50 -8.68 -3.77
C GLU A 45 -4.96 -7.54 -4.68
N ASP A 46 -6.12 -7.73 -5.31
CA ASP A 46 -6.86 -6.61 -5.90
C ASP A 46 -7.57 -5.94 -4.72
N ASP A 47 -7.18 -4.71 -4.37
CA ASP A 47 -7.92 -3.84 -3.44
C ASP A 47 -9.28 -3.42 -4.04
N GLU A 48 -9.95 -4.32 -4.76
CA GLU A 48 -11.29 -4.14 -5.32
C GLU A 48 -12.39 -4.36 -4.27
N ASP A 49 -12.05 -4.71 -3.02
CA ASP A 49 -13.02 -5.04 -1.97
C ASP A 49 -12.56 -4.62 -0.56
N GLU A 50 -12.08 -3.38 -0.41
CA GLU A 50 -12.39 -2.66 0.83
C GLU A 50 -13.30 -1.51 0.43
N GLU A 51 -14.57 -1.67 0.80
CA GLU A 51 -15.50 -0.56 0.96
C GLU A 51 -14.72 0.63 1.51
N ASP A 52 -14.83 1.76 0.82
CA ASP A 52 -14.66 3.12 1.35
C ASP A 52 -14.82 3.12 2.89
N GLU A 53 -13.74 2.86 3.63
CA GLU A 53 -13.68 3.22 5.04
C GLU A 53 -13.56 4.72 5.01
N GLY A 54 -14.74 5.35 5.01
CA GLY A 54 -14.90 6.78 5.06
C GLY A 54 -13.95 7.36 6.09
N ASP A 55 -13.04 8.19 5.60
CA ASP A 55 -12.42 9.23 6.41
C ASP A 55 -13.51 10.28 6.67
N ASP A 56 -14.47 9.92 7.53
CA ASP A 56 -15.37 10.84 8.23
C ASP A 56 -14.76 11.11 9.61
N ALA A 57 -14.71 12.39 9.95
CA ALA A 57 -14.13 13.01 11.16
C ALA A 57 -12.60 13.13 11.12
N GLU A 58 -12.02 14.33 11.04
CA GLU A 58 -12.21 15.39 12.04
C GLU A 58 -12.46 16.76 11.38
N GLY A 59 -13.73 17.18 11.37
CA GLY A 59 -14.03 18.60 11.49
C GLY A 59 -13.91 18.99 12.96
N ASP A 60 -12.85 19.70 13.34
CA ASP A 60 -12.69 20.39 14.62
C ASP A 60 -11.48 21.34 14.52
N ASP A 61 -11.48 22.58 14.96
CA ASP A 61 -12.47 23.65 15.08
C ASP A 61 -11.58 24.89 14.87
N SER A 62 -12.03 25.85 14.07
CA SER A 62 -11.29 27.10 13.93
C SER A 62 -11.47 27.91 15.21
N GLU A 63 -10.67 27.65 16.25
CA GLU A 63 -10.54 28.56 17.40
C GLU A 63 -9.73 29.79 16.95
N ASP A 64 -10.49 30.73 16.38
CA ASP A 64 -10.24 32.17 16.39
C ASP A 64 -10.08 32.66 17.84
N ASP A 65 -8.88 32.55 18.41
CA ASP A 65 -8.55 33.27 19.64
C ASP A 65 -7.85 34.58 19.29
N SER A 66 -8.67 35.53 18.86
CA SER A 66 -8.36 36.94 18.88
C SER A 66 -8.44 37.43 20.34
N ASP A 67 -7.34 37.40 21.09
CA ASP A 67 -7.25 38.10 22.38
C ASP A 67 -6.18 39.20 22.36
N GLU A 68 -6.66 40.40 22.61
CA GLU A 68 -6.02 41.71 22.58
C GLU A 68 -5.47 42.02 23.98
N ASP A 69 -4.16 42.24 24.12
CA ASP A 69 -3.57 43.12 25.16
C ASP A 69 -2.25 43.77 24.67
#